data_AF-K1TBR3-F1
#
_entry.id   AF-K1TBR3-F1
#
_cell.length_a   1.000
_cell.length_b   1.000
_cell.length_c   1.000
_cell.angle_alpha   90.00
_cell.angle_beta   90.00
_cell.angle_gamma   90.00
#
_symmetry.space_group_name_H-M   'P 1'
#
loop_
_entity.id
_entity.type
_entity.pdbx_description
1 polymer ?
#
loop_
_entity_poly.entity_id
_entity_poly.type
_entity_poly.pdbx_seq_one_letter_code
_entity_poly.pdbx_strand_id
1 'polypeptide(L)'
;QTITLNQIFRQAAKSKIIVNAHRVNEGENFISGNVKETQIDEENIELLDDFFYINEANQEKIQQTIVSLCKGRLKKFGNYDFFSNIQVITPTKKGKLGTKELNVLLQKELNPEEVDKDEKEFGEIKFREQDRVMQTKNNYNLLWEKDNDRTFRKELGNGIFNGELGIIDRINKEEKTVRVKFDDGKIATYDNTDLDQLEHAYAITVHKSQGSE
;
A
#
# COMPACT_ATOMS: atom_id res chain seq x y z
N GLN A 1 35.33 -3.15 10.31
CA GLN A 1 34.65 -3.61 11.54
C GLN A 1 33.21 -3.12 11.44
N THR A 2 32.24 -4.03 11.49
CA THR A 2 30.82 -3.69 11.31
C THR A 2 30.17 -3.60 12.70
N ILE A 3 29.38 -2.56 12.93
CA ILE A 3 28.61 -2.39 14.16
C ILE A 3 27.17 -2.79 13.86
N THR A 4 26.63 -3.74 14.63
CA THR A 4 25.24 -4.20 14.51
C THR A 4 24.47 -3.77 15.76
N LEU A 5 23.34 -3.10 15.57
CA LEU A 5 22.45 -2.70 16.66
C LEU A 5 21.45 -3.82 16.94
N ASN A 6 21.52 -4.41 18.12
CA ASN A 6 20.69 -5.58 18.50
C ASN A 6 19.71 -5.30 19.66
N GLN A 7 19.72 -4.08 20.23
CA GLN A 7 18.87 -3.74 21.38
C GLN A 7 17.63 -2.95 20.94
N ILE A 8 16.48 -3.33 21.51
CA ILE A 8 15.21 -2.61 21.34
C ILE A 8 15.10 -1.54 22.42
N PHE A 9 14.79 -0.31 22.04
CA PHE A 9 14.47 0.73 23.00
C PHE A 9 13.14 0.45 23.70
N ARG A 10 13.05 0.72 25.01
CA ARG A 10 11.86 0.44 25.85
C ARG A 10 10.53 1.00 25.31
N GLN A 11 10.56 2.10 24.57
CA GLN A 11 9.37 2.66 23.92
C GLN A 11 8.88 1.79 22.75
N ALA A 12 9.81 1.24 21.96
CA ALA A 12 9.54 0.35 20.83
C ALA A 12 9.08 -1.05 21.30
N ALA A 13 9.56 -1.49 22.45
CA ALA A 13 9.18 -2.75 23.09
C ALA A 13 7.69 -2.90 23.44
N LYS A 14 6.93 -1.79 23.49
CA LYS A 14 5.48 -1.83 23.70
C LYS A 14 4.71 -2.34 22.48
N SER A 15 5.28 -2.21 21.28
CA SER A 15 4.63 -2.61 20.03
C SER A 15 4.76 -4.11 19.80
N LYS A 16 3.64 -4.82 19.61
CA LYS A 16 3.67 -6.24 19.25
C LYS A 16 4.28 -6.46 17.87
N ILE A 17 4.19 -5.49 16.97
CA ILE A 17 4.84 -5.53 15.65
C ILE A 17 6.36 -5.67 15.82
N ILE A 18 6.97 -4.81 16.63
CA ILE A 18 8.42 -4.79 16.84
C ILE A 18 8.88 -6.04 17.57
N VAL A 19 8.18 -6.42 18.64
CA VAL A 19 8.49 -7.64 19.39
C VAL A 19 8.41 -8.89 18.50
N ASN A 20 7.38 -8.99 17.66
CA ASN A 20 7.25 -10.12 16.73
C ASN A 20 8.33 -10.12 15.63
N ALA A 21 8.79 -8.96 15.16
CA ALA A 21 9.88 -8.89 14.20
C ALA A 21 11.19 -9.49 14.77
N HIS A 22 11.50 -9.20 16.03
CA HIS A 22 12.64 -9.81 16.73
C HIS A 22 12.47 -11.32 16.91
N ARG A 23 11.30 -11.76 17.35
CA ARG A 23 10.98 -13.20 17.51
C ARG A 23 11.19 -13.97 16.21
N VAL A 24 10.75 -13.44 15.07
CA VAL A 24 10.97 -14.07 13.75
C VAL A 24 12.46 -14.18 13.42
N ASN A 25 13.26 -13.15 13.69
CA ASN A 25 14.70 -13.18 13.46
C ASN A 25 15.43 -14.22 14.34
N GLU A 26 14.87 -14.51 15.53
CA GLU A 26 15.37 -15.51 16.48
C GLU A 26 14.81 -16.92 16.23
N GLY A 27 13.91 -17.08 15.24
CA GLY A 27 13.26 -18.35 14.92
C GLY A 27 12.11 -18.72 15.86
N GLU A 28 11.62 -17.78 16.66
CA GLU A 28 10.46 -17.95 17.52
C GLU A 28 9.13 -17.69 16.79
N ASN A 29 8.07 -18.33 17.28
CA ASN A 29 6.71 -18.07 16.79
C ASN A 29 6.20 -16.70 17.25
N PHE A 30 5.24 -16.15 16.51
CA PHE A 30 4.53 -14.93 16.89
C PHE A 30 3.84 -15.05 18.24
N ILE A 31 3.80 -13.94 18.98
CA ILE A 31 2.92 -13.79 20.13
C ILE A 31 1.48 -13.93 19.63
N SER A 32 0.79 -14.98 20.08
CA SER A 32 -0.59 -15.26 19.72
C SER A 32 -1.54 -14.99 20.90
N GLY A 33 -2.73 -14.44 20.61
CA GLY A 33 -3.78 -14.20 21.61
C GLY A 33 -3.68 -12.87 22.36
N ASN A 34 -4.42 -12.77 23.48
CA ASN A 34 -4.52 -11.57 24.33
C ASN A 34 -3.33 -11.43 25.29
N VAL A 35 -2.11 -11.69 24.82
CA VAL A 35 -0.92 -11.43 25.63
C VAL A 35 -0.79 -9.92 25.78
N LYS A 36 -0.93 -9.44 27.02
CA LYS A 36 -0.90 -8.02 27.36
C LYS A 36 0.43 -7.55 27.89
N GLU A 37 1.34 -8.46 28.23
CA GLU A 37 2.61 -8.12 28.86
C GLU A 37 3.75 -8.97 28.28
N THR A 38 4.94 -8.38 28.20
CA THR A 38 6.20 -9.07 27.91
C THR A 38 7.27 -8.65 28.91
N GLN A 39 8.30 -9.47 29.09
CA GLN A 39 9.42 -9.15 29.98
C GLN A 39 10.63 -8.70 29.16
N ILE A 40 11.15 -7.51 29.47
CA ILE A 40 12.41 -7.00 28.93
C ILE A 40 13.22 -6.42 30.09
N ASP A 41 14.49 -6.80 30.18
CA ASP A 41 15.39 -6.38 31.25
C ASP A 41 14.80 -6.59 32.66
N GLU A 42 14.14 -7.74 32.87
CA GLU A 42 13.47 -8.13 34.13
C GLU A 42 12.28 -7.24 34.56
N GLU A 43 11.82 -6.32 33.70
CA GLU A 43 10.62 -5.52 33.90
C GLU A 43 9.45 -5.99 33.02
N ASN A 44 8.24 -6.01 33.58
CA ASN A 44 7.02 -6.26 32.81
C ASN A 44 6.62 -5.00 32.03
N ILE A 45 6.47 -5.15 30.71
CA ILE A 45 6.04 -4.10 29.79
C ILE A 45 4.66 -4.44 29.24
N GLU A 46 3.71 -3.53 29.40
CA GLU A 46 2.38 -3.63 28.79
C GLU A 46 2.47 -3.41 27.26
N LEU A 47 1.89 -4.34 26.51
CA LEU A 47 1.91 -4.40 25.05
C LEU A 47 0.67 -3.73 24.44
N LEU A 48 0.87 -3.06 23.31
CA LEU A 48 -0.20 -2.49 22.49
C LEU A 48 -0.93 -3.58 21.69
N ASP A 49 -2.20 -3.37 21.37
CA ASP A 49 -2.97 -4.22 20.46
C ASP A 49 -2.82 -3.74 19.00
N ASP A 50 -1.56 -3.63 18.53
CA ASP A 50 -1.20 -3.15 17.19
C ASP A 50 -0.83 -4.28 16.20
N PHE A 51 -0.82 -5.53 16.64
CA PHE A 51 -0.59 -6.70 15.80
C PHE A 51 -1.69 -7.76 15.98
N PHE A 52 -2.19 -8.27 14.86
CA PHE A 52 -3.19 -9.33 14.84
C PHE A 52 -2.74 -10.47 13.95
N TYR A 53 -2.70 -11.68 14.49
CA TYR A 53 -2.44 -12.89 13.72
C TYR A 53 -3.74 -13.66 13.51
N ILE A 54 -4.10 -13.88 12.24
CA ILE A 54 -5.26 -14.68 11.83
C ILE A 54 -4.75 -15.89 11.07
N ASN A 55 -4.82 -17.06 11.71
CA ASN A 55 -4.47 -18.32 11.05
C ASN A 55 -5.66 -18.82 10.22
N GLU A 56 -5.47 -18.94 8.91
CA GLU A 56 -6.44 -19.50 7.99
C GLU A 56 -5.69 -20.24 6.88
N ALA A 57 -6.17 -21.42 6.50
CA ALA A 57 -5.54 -22.25 5.47
C ALA A 57 -6.31 -22.17 4.14
N ASN A 58 -7.60 -21.81 4.18
CA ASN A 58 -8.41 -21.67 2.99
C ASN A 58 -8.17 -20.31 2.32
N GLN A 59 -7.62 -20.32 1.10
CA GLN A 59 -7.29 -19.10 0.37
C GLN A 59 -8.49 -18.18 0.10
N GLU A 60 -9.68 -18.71 -0.11
CA GLU A 60 -10.89 -17.90 -0.36
C GLU A 60 -11.33 -17.17 0.91
N LYS A 61 -11.28 -17.85 2.06
CA LYS A 61 -11.55 -17.22 3.36
C LYS A 61 -10.52 -16.14 3.69
N ILE A 62 -9.26 -16.34 3.33
CA ILE A 62 -8.21 -15.31 3.47
C ILE A 62 -8.57 -14.09 2.62
N GLN A 63 -8.91 -14.26 1.35
CA GLN A 63 -9.31 -13.15 0.47
C GLN A 63 -10.50 -12.37 1.04
N GLN A 64 -11.55 -13.07 1.47
CA GLN A 64 -12.74 -12.46 2.08
C GLN A 64 -12.38 -11.68 3.36
N THR A 65 -11.48 -12.23 4.16
CA THR A 65 -10.99 -11.57 5.38
C THR A 65 -10.22 -10.30 5.06
N ILE A 66 -9.31 -10.34 4.08
CA ILE A 66 -8.56 -9.16 3.61
C ILE A 66 -9.53 -8.06 3.16
N VAL A 67 -10.47 -8.38 2.26
CA VAL A 67 -11.47 -7.43 1.78
C VAL A 67 -12.30 -6.85 2.94
N SER A 68 -12.74 -7.70 3.87
CA SER A 68 -13.50 -7.27 5.05
C SER A 68 -12.72 -6.31 5.95
N LEU A 69 -11.41 -6.54 6.13
CA LEU A 69 -10.53 -5.65 6.88
C LEU A 69 -10.42 -4.28 6.21
N CYS A 70 -10.24 -4.28 4.88
CA CYS A 70 -10.10 -3.08 4.06
C CYS A 70 -11.38 -2.23 4.03
N LYS A 71 -12.56 -2.85 4.03
CA LYS A 71 -13.87 -2.17 3.90
C LYS A 71 -14.32 -1.37 5.14
N GLY A 72 -13.62 -1.50 6.27
CA GLY A 72 -13.92 -0.70 7.45
C GLY A 72 -14.03 -1.47 8.76
N ARG A 73 -13.73 -2.78 8.79
CA ARG A 73 -13.52 -3.46 10.09
C ARG A 73 -12.40 -2.79 10.88
N LEU A 74 -11.40 -2.22 10.20
CA LEU A 74 -10.33 -1.43 10.80
C LEU A 74 -10.76 -0.03 11.28
N LYS A 75 -11.87 0.54 10.78
CA LYS A 75 -12.41 1.82 11.28
C LYS A 75 -12.80 1.75 12.77
N LYS A 76 -13.03 0.55 13.30
CA LYS A 76 -13.31 0.34 14.74
C LYS A 76 -12.06 0.49 15.62
N PHE A 77 -10.86 0.44 15.03
CA PHE A 77 -9.57 0.53 15.74
C PHE A 77 -8.87 1.88 15.51
N GLY A 78 -9.45 2.78 14.70
CA GLY A 78 -8.98 4.14 14.47
C GLY A 78 -9.63 4.79 13.25
N ASN A 79 -9.47 6.10 13.06
CA ASN A 79 -10.05 6.83 11.93
C ASN A 79 -9.15 6.74 10.69
N TYR A 80 -8.96 5.52 10.20
CA TYR A 80 -8.13 5.24 9.02
C TYR A 80 -9.00 5.30 7.77
N ASP A 81 -8.69 6.24 6.88
CA ASP A 81 -9.13 6.14 5.49
C ASP A 81 -8.22 5.11 4.78
N PHE A 82 -8.84 4.13 4.12
CA PHE A 82 -8.13 2.99 3.53
C PHE A 82 -7.12 3.45 2.49
N PHE A 83 -7.53 4.40 1.65
CA PHE A 83 -6.71 4.87 0.53
C PHE A 83 -5.44 5.58 0.99
N SER A 84 -5.51 6.25 2.15
CA SER A 84 -4.39 7.01 2.71
C SER A 84 -3.57 6.24 3.75
N ASN A 85 -4.15 5.25 4.44
CA ASN A 85 -3.51 4.67 5.64
C ASN A 85 -3.35 3.16 5.63
N ILE A 86 -3.84 2.44 4.62
CA ILE A 86 -3.79 0.97 4.60
C ILE A 86 -3.14 0.48 3.30
N GLN A 87 -2.18 -0.43 3.45
CA GLN A 87 -1.52 -1.12 2.34
C GLN A 87 -1.61 -2.63 2.54
N VAL A 88 -2.11 -3.35 1.53
CA VAL A 88 -2.06 -4.82 1.52
C VAL A 88 -0.72 -5.25 0.92
N ILE A 89 -0.02 -6.17 1.60
CA ILE A 89 1.25 -6.73 1.14
C ILE A 89 1.11 -8.25 1.02
N THR A 90 1.57 -8.81 -0.10
CA THR A 90 1.55 -10.26 -0.37
C THR A 90 2.89 -10.77 -0.89
N PRO A 91 3.29 -12.02 -0.61
CA PRO A 91 4.55 -12.58 -1.12
C PRO A 91 4.52 -12.92 -2.62
N THR A 92 3.35 -13.02 -3.26
CA THR A 92 3.23 -13.49 -4.65
C THR A 92 2.48 -12.51 -5.54
N LYS A 93 2.79 -12.52 -6.84
CA LYS A 93 2.02 -11.80 -7.88
C LYS A 93 0.88 -12.63 -8.45
N LYS A 94 0.96 -13.96 -8.37
CA LYS A 94 0.06 -14.92 -9.01
C LYS A 94 -0.72 -15.74 -7.99
N GLY A 95 -1.85 -16.28 -8.44
CA GLY A 95 -2.75 -17.11 -7.63
C GLY A 95 -3.75 -16.27 -6.86
N LYS A 96 -4.65 -16.92 -6.11
CA LYS A 96 -5.75 -16.25 -5.39
C LYS A 96 -5.27 -15.14 -4.43
N LEU A 97 -4.14 -15.35 -3.78
CA LEU A 97 -3.54 -14.38 -2.86
C LEU A 97 -2.49 -13.48 -3.53
N GLY A 98 -2.39 -13.52 -4.86
CA GLY A 98 -1.46 -12.70 -5.62
C GLY A 98 -1.94 -11.27 -5.79
N THR A 99 -1.01 -10.35 -6.02
CA THR A 99 -1.34 -8.93 -6.23
C THR A 99 -2.36 -8.71 -7.34
N LYS A 100 -2.31 -9.47 -8.45
CA LYS A 100 -3.28 -9.35 -9.56
C LYS A 100 -4.72 -9.55 -9.09
N GLU A 101 -5.01 -10.72 -8.52
CA GLU A 101 -6.35 -11.08 -8.06
C GLU A 101 -6.81 -10.22 -6.89
N LEU A 102 -5.92 -9.92 -5.94
CA LEU A 102 -6.25 -9.05 -4.82
C LEU A 102 -6.57 -7.64 -5.29
N ASN A 103 -5.83 -7.08 -6.24
CA ASN A 103 -6.10 -5.75 -6.77
C ASN A 103 -7.47 -5.66 -7.46
N VAL A 104 -7.86 -6.67 -8.24
CA VAL A 104 -9.18 -6.71 -8.87
C VAL A 104 -10.30 -6.76 -7.82
N LEU A 105 -10.14 -7.61 -6.80
CA LEU A 105 -11.12 -7.73 -5.72
C LEU A 105 -11.21 -6.44 -4.89
N LEU A 106 -10.06 -5.84 -4.55
CA LEU A 106 -9.98 -4.62 -3.75
C LEU A 106 -10.53 -3.42 -4.52
N GLN A 107 -10.20 -3.28 -5.81
CA GLN A 107 -10.76 -2.24 -6.67
C GLN A 107 -12.30 -2.32 -6.67
N LYS A 108 -12.86 -3.51 -6.89
CA LYS A 108 -14.32 -3.71 -6.92
C LYS A 108 -15.01 -3.28 -5.63
N GLU A 109 -14.36 -3.47 -4.48
CA GLU A 109 -14.97 -3.22 -3.17
C GLU A 109 -14.69 -1.83 -2.62
N LEU A 110 -13.53 -1.25 -2.95
CA LEU A 110 -13.06 0.02 -2.40
C LEU A 110 -13.32 1.19 -3.34
N ASN A 111 -13.26 0.96 -4.65
CA ASN A 111 -13.56 1.94 -5.67
C ASN A 111 -14.52 1.33 -6.69
N PRO A 112 -15.79 1.01 -6.34
CA PRO A 112 -16.71 0.34 -7.25
C PRO A 112 -17.00 1.15 -8.54
N GLU A 113 -17.55 0.47 -9.54
CA GLU A 113 -18.02 1.12 -10.77
C GLU A 113 -19.21 2.02 -10.48
N GLU A 114 -19.13 3.27 -10.95
CA GLU A 114 -20.15 4.30 -10.78
C GLU A 114 -20.35 5.03 -12.11
N VAL A 115 -21.58 5.47 -12.38
CA VAL A 115 -21.94 6.14 -13.65
C VAL A 115 -21.13 7.42 -13.88
N ASP A 116 -20.78 8.10 -12.80
CA ASP A 116 -20.09 9.40 -12.83
C ASP A 116 -18.55 9.27 -12.83
N LYS A 117 -18.00 8.06 -12.79
CA LYS A 117 -16.54 7.83 -12.82
C LYS A 117 -16.10 7.38 -14.21
N ASP A 118 -15.09 8.06 -14.74
CA ASP A 118 -14.49 7.63 -15.98
C ASP A 118 -13.59 6.40 -15.76
N GLU A 119 -13.55 5.55 -16.79
CA GLU A 119 -12.75 4.32 -16.82
C GLU A 119 -11.95 4.24 -18.12
N LYS A 120 -10.81 3.56 -18.04
CA LYS A 120 -9.91 3.30 -19.15
C LYS A 120 -9.42 1.85 -19.10
N GLU A 121 -9.74 1.10 -20.15
CA GLU A 121 -9.22 -0.25 -20.34
C GLU A 121 -7.85 -0.21 -21.02
N PHE A 122 -6.92 -1.02 -20.49
CA PHE A 122 -5.59 -1.24 -21.04
C PHE A 122 -5.19 -2.71 -20.84
N GLY A 123 -5.28 -3.50 -21.91
CA GLY A 123 -5.07 -4.94 -21.84
C GLY A 123 -6.10 -5.61 -20.94
N GLU A 124 -5.64 -6.30 -19.89
CA GLU A 124 -6.49 -6.95 -18.88
C GLU A 124 -6.83 -6.03 -17.70
N ILE A 125 -6.23 -4.83 -17.64
CA ILE A 125 -6.39 -3.88 -16.53
C ILE A 125 -7.45 -2.86 -16.92
N LYS A 126 -8.40 -2.65 -16.02
CA LYS A 126 -9.35 -1.54 -16.06
C LYS A 126 -8.93 -0.53 -15.01
N PHE A 127 -8.52 0.66 -15.46
CA PHE A 127 -8.26 1.80 -14.61
C PHE A 127 -9.54 2.61 -14.45
N ARG A 128 -9.77 3.13 -13.24
CA ARG A 128 -10.90 3.97 -12.86
C ARG A 128 -10.36 5.17 -12.09
N GLU A 129 -11.03 6.30 -12.23
CA GLU A 129 -10.75 7.45 -11.37
C GLU A 129 -10.81 7.05 -9.89
N GLN A 130 -9.92 7.60 -9.07
CA GLN A 130 -9.68 7.24 -7.67
C GLN A 130 -8.97 5.90 -7.43
N ASP A 131 -8.52 5.19 -8.48
CA ASP A 131 -7.70 4.01 -8.28
C ASP A 131 -6.31 4.35 -7.75
N ARG A 132 -5.85 3.54 -6.77
CA ARG A 132 -4.47 3.58 -6.30
C ARG A 132 -3.58 2.82 -7.27
N VAL A 133 -2.57 3.49 -7.78
CA VAL A 133 -1.63 2.95 -8.78
C VAL A 133 -0.18 3.15 -8.34
N MET A 134 0.72 2.41 -8.97
CA MET A 134 2.15 2.49 -8.76
C MET A 134 2.88 2.50 -10.09
N GLN A 135 3.90 3.35 -10.20
CA GLN A 135 4.84 3.31 -11.32
C GLN A 135 5.71 2.05 -11.23
N THR A 136 5.86 1.32 -12.34
CA THR A 136 6.56 0.02 -12.39
C THR A 136 7.94 0.07 -13.04
N LYS A 137 8.28 1.17 -13.72
CA LYS A 137 9.57 1.39 -14.38
C LYS A 137 9.96 2.87 -14.30
N ASN A 138 11.26 3.19 -14.27
CA ASN A 138 11.67 4.59 -14.27
C ASN A 138 11.34 5.22 -15.63
N ASN A 139 10.65 6.36 -15.61
CA ASN A 139 10.36 7.14 -16.81
C ASN A 139 10.87 8.57 -16.62
N TYR A 140 12.11 8.80 -17.07
CA TYR A 140 12.81 10.09 -16.95
C TYR A 140 12.23 11.19 -17.85
N ASN A 141 11.41 10.83 -18.85
CA ASN A 141 10.86 11.77 -19.81
C ASN A 141 9.44 12.22 -19.45
N LEU A 142 8.77 11.50 -18.55
CA LEU A 142 7.42 11.83 -18.14
C LEU A 142 7.41 13.16 -17.39
N LEU A 143 6.69 14.13 -17.94
CA LEU A 143 6.55 15.45 -17.34
C LEU A 143 5.56 15.39 -16.19
N TRP A 144 5.87 16.13 -15.13
CA TRP A 144 4.98 16.33 -14.00
C TRP A 144 4.89 17.81 -13.64
N GLU A 145 3.75 18.17 -13.07
CA GLU A 145 3.51 19.45 -12.43
C GLU A 145 3.25 19.25 -10.94
N LYS A 146 3.67 20.21 -10.10
CA LYS A 146 3.40 20.19 -8.66
C LYS A 146 3.06 21.59 -8.19
N ASP A 147 2.06 21.73 -7.34
CA ASP A 147 1.72 23.01 -6.75
C ASP A 147 2.81 23.44 -5.77
N ASN A 148 3.26 24.70 -5.87
CA ASN A 148 4.26 25.26 -4.98
C ASN A 148 3.61 26.31 -4.07
N ASP A 149 3.33 25.89 -2.83
CA ASP A 149 2.66 26.70 -1.80
C ASP A 149 3.38 28.02 -1.50
N ARG A 150 4.67 28.12 -1.81
CA ARG A 150 5.47 29.32 -1.51
C ARG A 150 5.42 30.38 -2.62
N THR A 151 5.06 30.01 -3.85
CA THR A 151 5.25 30.90 -5.01
C THR A 151 3.99 31.16 -5.84
N PHE A 152 2.82 30.64 -5.47
CA PHE A 152 1.58 30.73 -6.27
C PHE A 152 1.78 30.33 -7.75
N ARG A 153 2.80 29.52 -8.03
CA ARG A 153 3.18 29.03 -9.36
C ARG A 153 3.32 27.51 -9.29
N LYS A 154 3.14 26.86 -10.44
CA LYS A 154 3.40 25.42 -10.57
C LYS A 154 4.90 25.19 -10.77
N GLU A 155 5.45 24.25 -10.02
CA GLU A 155 6.74 23.64 -10.30
C GLU A 155 6.55 22.61 -11.41
N LEU A 156 7.45 22.61 -12.38
CA LEU A 156 7.46 21.65 -13.49
C LEU A 156 8.75 20.86 -13.43
N GLY A 157 8.65 19.56 -13.67
CA GLY A 157 9.79 18.70 -13.78
C GLY A 157 9.52 17.50 -14.67
N ASN A 158 10.49 16.61 -14.71
CA ASN A 158 10.43 15.36 -15.45
C ASN A 158 10.95 14.22 -14.58
N GLY A 159 10.49 13.01 -14.85
CA GLY A 159 10.90 11.83 -14.11
C GLY A 159 9.88 11.38 -13.08
N ILE A 160 9.28 10.21 -13.32
CA ILE A 160 8.55 9.42 -12.33
C ILE A 160 9.28 8.08 -12.17
N PHE A 161 9.49 7.66 -10.92
CA PHE A 161 10.37 6.53 -10.60
C PHE A 161 9.58 5.27 -10.22
N ASN A 162 10.16 4.10 -10.49
CA ASN A 162 9.59 2.82 -10.10
C ASN A 162 9.36 2.76 -8.58
N GLY A 163 8.16 2.37 -8.17
CA GLY A 163 7.73 2.32 -6.78
C GLY A 163 6.98 3.57 -6.31
N GLU A 164 6.96 4.67 -7.08
CA GLU A 164 6.16 5.85 -6.71
C GLU A 164 4.66 5.49 -6.78
N LEU A 165 3.97 5.73 -5.66
CA LEU A 165 2.54 5.50 -5.47
C LEU A 165 1.75 6.78 -5.78
N GLY A 166 0.56 6.60 -6.32
CA GLY A 166 -0.35 7.70 -6.58
C GLY A 166 -1.79 7.24 -6.76
N ILE A 167 -2.65 8.22 -7.01
CA ILE A 167 -4.07 8.03 -7.25
C ILE A 167 -4.40 8.58 -8.63
N ILE A 168 -5.22 7.86 -9.39
CA ILE A 168 -5.77 8.38 -10.64
C ILE A 168 -6.73 9.53 -10.29
N ASP A 169 -6.31 10.73 -10.61
CA ASP A 169 -7.07 11.95 -10.37
C ASP A 169 -8.16 12.15 -11.42
N ARG A 170 -7.84 11.86 -12.70
CA ARG A 170 -8.77 12.05 -13.81
C ARG A 170 -8.45 11.14 -15.00
N ILE A 171 -9.48 10.70 -15.71
CA ILE A 171 -9.35 9.98 -16.98
C ILE A 171 -10.01 10.81 -18.08
N ASN A 172 -9.26 11.14 -19.15
CA ASN A 172 -9.82 11.82 -20.31
C ASN A 172 -10.04 10.81 -21.45
N LYS A 173 -11.31 10.47 -21.72
CA LYS A 173 -11.69 9.52 -22.78
C LYS A 173 -11.40 10.04 -24.19
N GLU A 174 -11.52 11.35 -24.42
CA GLU A 174 -11.31 11.97 -25.73
C GLU A 174 -9.82 12.01 -26.09
N GLU A 175 -8.99 12.50 -25.16
CA GLU A 175 -7.53 12.57 -25.32
C GLU A 175 -6.84 11.22 -25.09
N LYS A 176 -7.57 10.24 -24.53
CA LYS A 176 -7.07 8.91 -24.14
C LYS A 176 -5.92 8.98 -23.14
N THR A 177 -6.00 9.90 -22.19
CA THR A 177 -4.98 10.12 -21.17
C THR A 177 -5.49 9.79 -19.76
N VAL A 178 -4.56 9.45 -18.87
CA VAL A 178 -4.80 9.18 -17.45
C VAL A 178 -3.91 10.10 -16.63
N ARG A 179 -4.52 10.97 -15.81
CA ARG A 179 -3.81 11.87 -14.91
C ARG A 179 -3.66 11.20 -13.55
N VAL A 180 -2.42 11.06 -13.08
CA VAL A 180 -2.08 10.46 -11.79
C VAL A 180 -1.47 11.51 -10.88
N LYS A 181 -2.01 11.64 -9.67
CA LYS A 181 -1.45 12.43 -8.58
C LYS A 181 -0.67 11.51 -7.64
N PHE A 182 0.63 11.67 -7.59
CA PHE A 182 1.54 10.91 -6.73
C PHE A 182 1.52 11.43 -5.29
N ASP A 183 1.90 10.57 -4.35
CA ASP A 183 1.88 10.84 -2.91
C ASP A 183 2.79 12.01 -2.52
N ASP A 184 3.87 12.26 -3.28
CA ASP A 184 4.76 13.40 -3.09
C ASP A 184 4.20 14.72 -3.66
N GLY A 185 2.99 14.70 -4.23
CA GLY A 185 2.29 15.84 -4.79
C GLY A 185 2.55 16.10 -6.27
N LYS A 186 3.42 15.33 -6.94
CA LYS A 186 3.59 15.41 -8.41
C LYS A 186 2.31 14.97 -9.10
N ILE A 187 1.98 15.60 -10.21
CA ILE A 187 0.87 15.21 -11.07
C ILE A 187 1.40 15.01 -12.48
N ALA A 188 1.27 13.78 -12.98
CA ALA A 188 1.72 13.40 -14.32
C ALA A 188 0.55 12.90 -15.16
N THR A 189 0.60 13.16 -16.46
CA THR A 189 -0.39 12.69 -17.42
C THR A 189 0.22 11.59 -18.28
N TYR A 190 -0.40 10.42 -18.26
CA TYR A 190 0.00 9.24 -19.02
C TYR A 190 -0.83 9.14 -20.29
N ASP A 191 -0.15 9.02 -21.42
CA ASP A 191 -0.78 8.64 -22.67
C ASP A 191 -0.98 7.12 -22.72
N ASN A 192 -1.80 6.66 -23.66
CA ASN A 192 -2.11 5.24 -23.80
C ASN A 192 -0.86 4.35 -23.99
N THR A 193 0.25 4.88 -24.52
CA THR A 193 1.53 4.18 -24.69
C THR A 193 2.31 4.00 -23.39
N ASP A 194 2.07 4.84 -22.39
CA ASP A 194 2.76 4.81 -21.09
C ASP A 194 1.92 4.12 -20.00
N LEU A 195 0.68 3.70 -20.30
CA LEU A 195 -0.15 2.96 -19.35
C LEU A 195 0.41 1.58 -18.97
N ASP A 196 1.30 1.01 -19.79
CA ASP A 196 2.02 -0.24 -19.45
C ASP A 196 2.96 -0.08 -18.24
N GLN A 197 3.19 1.17 -17.82
CA GLN A 197 4.06 1.54 -16.71
C GLN A 197 3.31 1.63 -15.39
N LEU A 198 1.99 1.62 -15.41
CA LEU A 198 1.14 1.69 -14.23
C LEU A 198 0.57 0.31 -13.90
N GLU A 199 0.53 -0.01 -12.61
CA GLU A 199 -0.24 -1.14 -12.10
C GLU A 199 -1.07 -0.71 -10.89
N HIS A 200 -2.17 -1.42 -10.61
CA HIS A 200 -2.93 -1.23 -9.38
C HIS A 200 -2.07 -1.52 -8.15
N ALA A 201 -2.25 -0.71 -7.11
CA ALA A 201 -1.43 -0.72 -5.90
C ALA A 201 -2.24 -0.91 -4.59
N TYR A 202 -3.49 -1.36 -4.67
CA TYR A 202 -4.25 -1.77 -3.48
C TYR A 202 -3.53 -2.89 -2.71
N ALA A 203 -2.91 -3.81 -3.45
CA ALA A 203 -2.02 -4.85 -2.96
C ALA A 203 -0.69 -4.85 -3.72
N ILE A 204 0.42 -4.82 -2.98
CA ILE A 204 1.78 -4.85 -3.53
C ILE A 204 2.55 -6.07 -3.03
N THR A 205 3.64 -6.40 -3.73
CA THR A 205 4.53 -7.47 -3.27
C THR A 205 5.48 -6.99 -2.18
N VAL A 206 5.92 -7.88 -1.28
CA VAL A 206 6.95 -7.58 -0.26
C VAL A 206 8.19 -6.90 -0.87
N HIS A 207 8.65 -7.35 -2.04
CA HIS A 207 9.79 -6.73 -2.72
C HIS A 207 9.55 -5.26 -3.11
N LYS A 208 8.30 -4.90 -3.41
CA LYS A 208 7.93 -3.54 -3.82
C LYS A 208 7.61 -2.63 -2.64
N SER A 209 7.47 -3.18 -1.42
CA SER A 209 7.31 -2.40 -0.20
C SER A 209 8.64 -2.13 0.52
N GLN A 210 9.77 -2.61 -0.01
CA GLN A 210 11.07 -2.43 0.64
C GLN A 210 11.50 -0.96 0.59
N GLY A 211 11.77 -0.37 1.76
CA GLY A 211 12.17 1.04 1.89
C GLY A 211 11.00 2.02 1.92
N SER A 212 9.76 1.52 2.02
CA SER A 212 8.57 2.32 2.29
C SER A 212 8.10 2.09 3.72
N GLU A 213 7.64 3.14 4.38
CA GLU A 213 7.02 3.10 5.72
C GLU A 213 5.59 3.62 5.66
#